data_AF-A0A522YJX7-F1
#
_entry.id   AF-A0A522YJX7-F1
#
_cell.length_a   1.000
_cell.length_b   1.000
_cell.length_c   1.000
_cell.angle_alpha   90.00
_cell.angle_beta   90.00
_cell.angle_gamma   90.00
#
_symmetry.space_group_name_H-M   'P 1'
#
loop_
_entity.id
_entity.type
_entity.pdbx_description
1 polymer ?
#
loop_
_entity_poly.entity_id
_entity_poly.type
_entity_poly.pdbx_seq_one_letter_code
_entity_poly.pdbx_strand_id
1 'polypeptide(L)'
;MRVRKRNGALEPVDVNKIVRAVARAAEGLSAVDTMRVATRTIGGLYDGATSRELDGLSIQTAASLIASEPEYSLLAARLLSAYVSKEVSNQNIHSFSQSVAAGHALGLVADGAAAFVSANSRKLNDCVDDSRDALFEYFGLRTVYDRYLLRHPRTRQVIETPQHFFLRVACGLARTVPEALELYRLLSSFDYMTSSPTLFNSGTRHPQMSSCYLVDSPKDELESIYDRYKEVAQLSKFSGGIALAYHRIRARGSLIKGTNGKSNGIIPWLKTLDASVAAVNQGGKRKGACCVYLETWHADIEEFLEMRDNTGDPARRTHNLNLANWIPDLFMRRANEDGMWSLFDPRDVPHFPDLWGAEFEAAYAEAEAKGLALKQVKARELYGRMMRTLAETGNGWMTFKDVSNRTANQTAKPGNVVHSSNLCTEILEVNSDGETAVCNLGSVNLARHVSGGQFDFGKLA
;
A
#
# COMPACT_ATOMS: atom_id res chain seq x y z
N MET A 1 -38.37 -23.04 17.14
CA MET A 1 -37.22 -22.12 17.15
C MET A 1 -37.67 -20.76 16.66
N ARG A 2 -37.29 -19.68 17.36
CA ARG A 2 -37.59 -18.29 17.03
C ARG A 2 -36.30 -17.55 16.69
N VAL A 3 -36.34 -16.66 15.70
CA VAL A 3 -35.24 -15.78 15.31
C VAL A 3 -35.57 -14.34 15.67
N ARG A 4 -34.58 -13.64 16.24
CA ARG A 4 -34.67 -12.20 16.52
C ARG A 4 -34.36 -11.40 15.26
N LYS A 5 -35.34 -10.65 14.78
CA LYS A 5 -35.20 -9.72 13.65
C LYS A 5 -34.35 -8.51 14.03
N ARG A 6 -33.87 -7.78 13.01
CA ARG A 6 -33.07 -6.57 13.20
C ARG A 6 -33.83 -5.44 13.92
N ASN A 7 -35.17 -5.45 13.86
CA ASN A 7 -36.05 -4.56 14.62
C ASN A 7 -36.35 -5.03 16.06
N GLY A 8 -35.76 -6.14 16.51
CA GLY A 8 -35.92 -6.69 17.87
C GLY A 8 -37.04 -7.71 18.05
N ALA A 9 -37.96 -7.86 17.08
CA ALA A 9 -39.07 -8.81 17.17
C ALA A 9 -38.60 -10.27 17.08
N LEU A 10 -39.29 -11.18 17.79
CA LEU A 10 -39.09 -12.63 17.66
C LEU A 10 -40.14 -13.20 16.70
N GLU A 11 -39.68 -13.89 15.66
CA GLU A 11 -40.53 -14.60 14.71
C GLU A 11 -40.17 -16.09 14.65
N PRO A 12 -41.12 -16.99 14.38
CA PRO A 12 -40.80 -18.38 14.06
C PRO A 12 -39.81 -18.47 12.89
N VAL A 13 -38.85 -19.40 12.96
CA VAL A 13 -37.93 -19.67 11.86
C VAL A 13 -38.71 -20.17 10.65
N ASP A 14 -38.66 -19.40 9.55
CA ASP A 14 -39.15 -19.84 8.24
C ASP A 14 -37.96 -20.33 7.41
N VAL A 15 -37.79 -21.65 7.42
CA VAL A 15 -36.72 -22.35 6.70
C VAL A 15 -36.79 -22.08 5.19
N ASN A 16 -37.99 -21.93 4.63
CA ASN A 16 -38.17 -21.66 3.20
C ASN A 16 -37.68 -20.25 2.82
N LYS A 17 -37.63 -19.29 3.76
CA LYS A 17 -36.98 -17.99 3.50
C LYS A 17 -35.48 -18.14 3.30
N ILE A 18 -34.83 -19.03 4.05
CA ILE A 18 -33.37 -19.30 3.93
C ILE A 18 -33.09 -19.93 2.57
N VAL A 19 -33.81 -21.00 2.23
CA VAL A 19 -33.68 -21.69 0.94
C VAL A 19 -33.89 -20.72 -0.23
N ARG A 20 -34.94 -19.90 -0.19
CA ARG A 20 -35.21 -18.90 -1.24
C ARG A 20 -34.13 -17.81 -1.33
N ALA A 21 -33.56 -17.39 -0.21
CA ALA A 21 -32.50 -16.39 -0.21
C ALA A 21 -31.21 -16.93 -0.85
N VAL A 22 -30.81 -18.17 -0.49
CA VAL A 22 -29.65 -18.85 -1.09
C VAL A 22 -29.89 -19.13 -2.57
N ALA A 23 -31.06 -19.65 -2.95
CA ALA A 23 -31.41 -19.92 -4.33
C ALA A 23 -31.37 -18.67 -5.22
N ARG A 24 -31.89 -17.54 -4.73
CA ARG A 24 -31.81 -16.25 -5.44
C ARG A 24 -30.37 -15.79 -5.62
N ALA A 25 -29.54 -15.91 -4.59
CA ALA A 25 -28.13 -15.54 -4.69
C ALA A 25 -27.35 -16.47 -5.64
N ALA A 26 -27.81 -17.70 -5.85
CA ALA A 26 -27.19 -18.67 -6.74
C ALA A 26 -27.66 -18.60 -8.20
N GLU A 27 -28.53 -17.65 -8.57
CA GLU A 27 -29.04 -17.53 -9.94
C GLU A 27 -27.89 -17.43 -10.96
N GLY A 28 -27.90 -18.29 -11.97
CA GLY A 28 -26.85 -18.38 -12.98
C GLY A 28 -25.55 -19.06 -12.55
N LEU A 29 -25.48 -19.62 -11.32
CA LEU A 29 -24.37 -20.48 -10.88
C LEU A 29 -24.75 -21.94 -11.09
N SER A 30 -23.97 -22.66 -11.89
CA SER A 30 -24.30 -24.01 -12.37
C SER A 30 -23.72 -25.13 -11.52
N ALA A 31 -22.61 -24.86 -10.82
CA ALA A 31 -21.87 -25.83 -10.02
C ALA A 31 -22.19 -25.75 -8.52
N VAL A 32 -23.15 -24.89 -8.12
CA VAL A 32 -23.47 -24.62 -6.73
C VAL A 32 -24.68 -25.43 -6.24
N ASP A 33 -24.46 -26.31 -5.27
CA ASP A 33 -25.55 -26.94 -4.52
C ASP A 33 -26.07 -25.97 -3.43
N THR A 34 -27.22 -25.36 -3.72
CA THR A 34 -27.91 -24.41 -2.83
C THR A 34 -28.52 -25.09 -1.60
N MET A 35 -28.98 -26.34 -1.75
CA MET A 35 -29.58 -27.10 -0.65
C MET A 35 -28.53 -27.51 0.37
N ARG A 36 -27.31 -27.84 -0.08
CA ARG A 36 -26.17 -28.08 0.82
C ARG A 36 -25.88 -26.87 1.71
N VAL A 37 -25.90 -25.67 1.15
CA VAL A 37 -25.69 -24.43 1.94
C VAL A 37 -26.86 -24.17 2.87
N ALA A 38 -28.10 -24.28 2.37
CA ALA A 38 -29.29 -24.03 3.17
C ALA A 38 -29.39 -25.01 4.35
N THR A 39 -29.25 -26.32 4.13
CA THR A 39 -29.35 -27.35 5.17
C THR A 39 -28.27 -27.19 6.24
N ARG A 40 -27.02 -26.92 5.85
CA ARG A 40 -25.92 -26.64 6.81
C ARG A 40 -26.19 -25.37 7.62
N THR A 41 -26.70 -24.32 6.98
CA THR A 41 -27.11 -23.09 7.68
C THR A 41 -28.20 -23.39 8.72
N ILE A 42 -29.25 -24.12 8.32
CA ILE A 42 -30.38 -24.46 9.20
C ILE A 42 -29.90 -25.29 10.39
N GLY A 43 -29.01 -26.26 10.16
CA GLY A 43 -28.46 -27.11 11.21
C GLY A 43 -27.64 -26.38 12.26
N GLY A 44 -27.09 -25.20 11.94
CA GLY A 44 -26.34 -24.37 12.89
C GLY A 44 -27.18 -23.36 13.67
N LEU A 45 -28.50 -23.31 13.49
CA LEU A 45 -29.38 -22.36 14.19
C LEU A 45 -29.77 -22.84 15.59
N TYR A 46 -29.93 -21.90 16.51
CA TYR A 46 -30.43 -22.11 17.87
C TYR A 46 -31.58 -21.14 18.22
N ASP A 47 -32.36 -21.43 19.27
CA ASP A 47 -33.48 -20.56 19.68
C ASP A 47 -32.98 -19.19 20.15
N GLY A 48 -33.53 -18.13 19.58
CA GLY A 48 -33.12 -16.75 19.88
C GLY A 48 -32.01 -16.20 18.99
N ALA A 49 -31.46 -17.00 18.06
CA ALA A 49 -30.49 -16.53 17.07
C ALA A 49 -31.01 -15.29 16.31
N THR A 50 -30.14 -14.35 16.03
CA THR A 50 -30.47 -13.13 15.30
C THR A 50 -30.44 -13.36 13.79
N SER A 51 -31.22 -12.58 13.07
CA SER A 51 -31.15 -12.55 11.59
C SER A 51 -29.76 -12.19 11.05
N ARG A 52 -28.92 -11.49 11.83
CA ARG A 52 -27.52 -11.20 11.47
C ARG A 52 -26.64 -12.43 11.58
N GLU A 53 -26.77 -13.20 12.66
CA GLU A 53 -26.06 -14.48 12.83
C GLU A 53 -26.46 -15.48 11.74
N LEU A 54 -27.73 -15.51 11.36
CA LEU A 54 -28.23 -16.35 10.27
C LEU A 54 -27.65 -15.96 8.90
N ASP A 55 -27.64 -14.67 8.54
CA ASP A 55 -27.00 -14.20 7.31
C ASP A 55 -25.49 -14.55 7.33
N GLY A 56 -24.82 -14.30 8.47
CA GLY A 56 -23.40 -14.60 8.66
C GLY A 56 -23.05 -16.08 8.51
N LEU A 57 -23.85 -16.97 9.09
CA LEU A 57 -23.67 -18.41 8.97
C LEU A 57 -23.85 -18.89 7.54
N SER A 58 -24.81 -18.34 6.80
CA SER A 58 -25.02 -18.65 5.38
C SER A 58 -23.80 -18.28 4.54
N ILE A 59 -23.27 -17.07 4.77
CA ILE A 59 -22.08 -16.54 4.08
C ILE A 59 -20.85 -17.41 4.39
N GLN A 60 -20.61 -17.72 5.67
CA GLN A 60 -19.48 -18.55 6.09
C GLN A 60 -19.59 -19.98 5.55
N THR A 61 -20.79 -20.54 5.54
CA THR A 61 -21.05 -21.87 4.98
C THR A 61 -20.72 -21.91 3.49
N ALA A 62 -21.22 -20.95 2.70
CA ALA A 62 -20.88 -20.85 1.28
C ALA A 62 -19.36 -20.65 1.09
N ALA A 63 -18.73 -19.75 1.86
CA ALA A 63 -17.29 -19.50 1.77
C ALA A 63 -16.44 -20.74 2.10
N SER A 64 -16.88 -21.59 3.04
CA SER A 64 -16.17 -22.83 3.39
C SER A 64 -16.15 -23.88 2.26
N LEU A 65 -17.04 -23.75 1.27
CA LEU A 65 -17.15 -24.66 0.14
C LEU A 65 -16.34 -24.21 -1.09
N ILE A 66 -15.71 -23.03 -1.05
CA ILE A 66 -14.89 -22.49 -2.15
C ILE A 66 -13.77 -23.45 -2.53
N ALA A 67 -13.13 -24.09 -1.55
CA ALA A 67 -12.04 -25.05 -1.79
C ALA A 67 -12.51 -26.30 -2.57
N SER A 68 -13.81 -26.65 -2.50
CA SER A 68 -14.36 -27.77 -3.25
C SER A 68 -14.88 -27.37 -4.64
N GLU A 69 -15.38 -26.14 -4.78
CA GLU A 69 -15.91 -25.62 -6.04
C GLU A 69 -15.84 -24.08 -6.03
N PRO A 70 -15.04 -23.45 -6.93
CA PRO A 70 -14.85 -22.00 -6.96
C PRO A 70 -16.12 -21.16 -7.11
N GLU A 71 -17.17 -21.62 -7.80
CA GLU A 71 -18.41 -20.85 -7.97
C GLU A 71 -19.08 -20.50 -6.62
N TYR A 72 -18.79 -21.23 -5.54
CA TYR A 72 -19.23 -20.85 -4.19
C TYR A 72 -18.68 -19.48 -3.73
N SER A 73 -17.58 -19.00 -4.31
CA SER A 73 -17.03 -17.66 -4.07
C SER A 73 -18.02 -16.57 -4.50
N LEU A 74 -18.64 -16.75 -5.66
CA LEU A 74 -19.68 -15.85 -6.19
C LEU A 74 -20.95 -15.92 -5.32
N LEU A 75 -21.38 -17.12 -4.92
CA LEU A 75 -22.54 -17.26 -4.02
C LEU A 75 -22.29 -16.54 -2.69
N ALA A 76 -21.15 -16.78 -2.06
CA ALA A 76 -20.80 -16.16 -0.79
C ALA A 76 -20.69 -14.63 -0.89
N ALA A 77 -20.15 -14.11 -2.00
CA ALA A 77 -20.13 -12.68 -2.29
C ALA A 77 -21.54 -12.09 -2.42
N ARG A 78 -22.43 -12.72 -3.20
CA ARG A 78 -23.80 -12.24 -3.40
C ARG A 78 -24.61 -12.24 -2.10
N LEU A 79 -24.44 -13.27 -1.27
CA LEU A 79 -25.02 -13.30 0.09
C LEU A 79 -24.47 -12.16 0.96
N LEU A 80 -23.17 -11.88 0.88
CA LEU A 80 -22.56 -10.77 1.61
C LEU A 80 -23.04 -9.40 1.09
N SER A 81 -23.17 -9.19 -0.22
CA SER A 81 -23.71 -7.95 -0.79
C SER A 81 -25.14 -7.71 -0.30
N ALA A 82 -25.99 -8.74 -0.30
CA ALA A 82 -27.34 -8.64 0.25
C ALA A 82 -27.35 -8.30 1.75
N TYR A 83 -26.40 -8.85 2.52
CA TYR A 83 -26.23 -8.49 3.94
C TYR A 83 -25.83 -7.02 4.11
N VAL A 84 -24.88 -6.52 3.31
CA VAL A 84 -24.41 -5.12 3.31
C VAL A 84 -25.53 -4.17 2.94
N SER A 85 -26.25 -4.45 1.86
CA SER A 85 -27.40 -3.65 1.43
C SER A 85 -28.45 -3.51 2.54
N LYS A 86 -28.80 -4.61 3.22
CA LYS A 86 -29.68 -4.56 4.40
C LYS A 86 -29.07 -3.76 5.55
N GLU A 87 -27.77 -3.83 5.79
CA GLU A 87 -27.11 -3.08 6.87
C GLU A 87 -27.23 -1.56 6.64
N VAL A 88 -27.03 -1.13 5.38
CA VAL A 88 -27.17 0.27 4.96
C VAL A 88 -28.64 0.72 4.98
N SER A 89 -29.54 -0.06 4.39
CA SER A 89 -30.96 0.32 4.28
C SER A 89 -31.68 0.43 5.63
N ASN A 90 -31.30 -0.36 6.64
CA ASN A 90 -31.87 -0.25 7.99
C ASN A 90 -31.52 1.07 8.69
N GLN A 91 -30.57 1.83 8.15
CA GLN A 91 -30.23 3.17 8.60
C GLN A 91 -30.97 4.26 7.80
N ASN A 92 -32.00 3.88 7.02
CA ASN A 92 -32.76 4.76 6.11
C ASN A 92 -31.91 5.38 4.98
N ILE A 93 -30.86 4.66 4.55
CA ILE A 93 -30.01 5.05 3.43
C ILE A 93 -30.40 4.18 2.23
N HIS A 94 -31.02 4.78 1.22
CA HIS A 94 -31.57 4.12 0.04
C HIS A 94 -31.01 4.64 -1.29
N SER A 95 -30.22 5.71 -1.25
CA SER A 95 -29.55 6.25 -2.44
C SER A 95 -28.11 6.67 -2.14
N PHE A 96 -27.33 6.84 -3.21
CA PHE A 96 -25.96 7.33 -3.11
C PHE A 96 -25.89 8.71 -2.43
N SER A 97 -26.73 9.66 -2.85
CA SER A 97 -26.75 11.00 -2.25
C SER A 97 -27.09 10.98 -0.76
N GLN A 98 -27.97 10.07 -0.31
CA GLN A 98 -28.27 9.88 1.11
C GLN A 98 -27.07 9.30 1.88
N SER A 99 -26.35 8.36 1.28
CA SER A 99 -25.13 7.78 1.86
C SER A 99 -24.04 8.85 2.08
N VAL A 100 -23.82 9.71 1.07
CA VAL A 100 -22.88 10.84 1.16
C VAL A 100 -23.33 11.86 2.20
N ALA A 101 -24.63 12.22 2.23
CA ALA A 101 -25.18 13.14 3.24
C ALA A 101 -25.04 12.60 4.67
N ALA A 102 -25.30 11.31 4.88
CA ALA A 102 -25.09 10.65 6.17
C ALA A 102 -23.61 10.65 6.56
N GLY A 103 -22.72 10.33 5.63
CA GLY A 103 -21.27 10.39 5.84
C GLY A 103 -20.78 11.81 6.17
N HIS A 104 -21.36 12.84 5.56
CA HIS A 104 -21.05 14.25 5.84
C HIS A 104 -21.52 14.67 7.23
N ALA A 105 -22.76 14.34 7.60
CA ALA A 105 -23.31 14.61 8.93
C ALA A 105 -22.51 13.92 10.06
N LEU A 106 -21.93 12.76 9.77
CA LEU A 106 -21.04 12.02 10.69
C LEU A 106 -19.60 12.53 10.70
N GLY A 107 -19.26 13.53 9.87
CA GLY A 107 -17.92 14.09 9.77
C GLY A 107 -16.91 13.18 9.09
N LEU A 108 -17.35 12.31 8.18
CA LEU A 108 -16.48 11.40 7.42
C LEU A 108 -16.20 11.92 6.00
N VAL A 109 -17.21 12.52 5.36
CA VAL A 109 -17.15 13.08 4.00
C VAL A 109 -16.77 14.56 4.05
N ALA A 110 -15.97 15.02 3.07
CA ALA A 110 -15.59 16.44 2.95
C ALA A 110 -16.73 17.32 2.43
N ASP A 111 -16.72 18.60 2.81
CA ASP A 111 -17.75 19.58 2.41
C ASP A 111 -17.85 19.72 0.89
N GLY A 112 -16.72 19.79 0.19
CA GLY A 112 -16.69 19.89 -1.27
C GLY A 112 -17.31 18.69 -1.98
N ALA A 113 -17.02 17.47 -1.51
CA ALA A 113 -17.60 16.25 -2.06
C ALA A 113 -19.11 16.17 -1.78
N ALA A 114 -19.55 16.53 -0.57
CA ALA A 114 -20.96 16.57 -0.21
C ALA A 114 -21.74 17.60 -1.04
N ALA A 115 -21.17 18.79 -1.26
CA ALA A 115 -21.78 19.84 -2.08
C ALA A 115 -21.88 19.41 -3.55
N PHE A 116 -20.81 18.84 -4.12
CA PHE A 116 -20.81 18.31 -5.49
C PHE A 116 -21.90 17.26 -5.70
N VAL A 117 -22.02 16.30 -4.77
CA VAL A 117 -23.03 15.23 -4.86
C VAL A 117 -24.44 15.79 -4.66
N SER A 118 -24.64 16.70 -3.71
CA SER A 118 -25.95 17.32 -3.45
C SER A 118 -26.48 18.04 -4.68
N ALA A 119 -25.64 18.89 -5.30
CA ALA A 119 -25.99 19.66 -6.49
C ALA A 119 -26.31 18.80 -7.72
N ASN A 120 -25.75 17.58 -7.78
CA ASN A 120 -25.86 16.67 -8.93
C ASN A 120 -26.60 15.36 -8.62
N SER A 121 -27.31 15.32 -7.49
CA SER A 121 -27.87 14.09 -6.89
C SER A 121 -28.73 13.26 -7.85
N ARG A 122 -29.54 13.90 -8.68
CA ARG A 122 -30.38 13.18 -9.67
C ARG A 122 -29.53 12.34 -10.63
N LYS A 123 -28.51 12.94 -11.26
CA LYS A 123 -27.66 12.24 -12.25
C LYS A 123 -26.79 11.18 -11.59
N LEU A 124 -26.29 11.46 -10.39
CA LEU A 124 -25.41 10.54 -9.67
C LEU A 124 -26.17 9.37 -9.03
N ASN A 125 -27.41 9.56 -8.59
CA ASN A 125 -28.22 8.44 -8.12
C ASN A 125 -28.67 7.53 -9.29
N ASP A 126 -28.99 8.11 -10.44
CA ASP A 126 -29.47 7.38 -11.62
C ASP A 126 -28.38 6.52 -12.27
N CYS A 127 -27.10 6.86 -12.08
CA CYS A 127 -26.00 6.09 -12.68
C CYS A 127 -25.60 4.83 -11.89
N VAL A 128 -26.07 4.69 -10.64
CA VAL A 128 -25.70 3.56 -9.78
C VAL A 128 -26.21 2.25 -10.40
N ASP A 129 -25.28 1.34 -10.65
CA ASP A 129 -25.56 0.03 -11.22
C ASP A 129 -25.29 -1.07 -10.18
N ASP A 130 -26.31 -1.36 -9.36
CA ASP A 130 -26.25 -2.38 -8.31
C ASP A 130 -25.98 -3.79 -8.86
N SER A 131 -26.22 -4.04 -10.15
CA SER A 131 -25.94 -5.35 -10.76
C SER A 131 -24.44 -5.69 -10.75
N ARG A 132 -23.57 -4.67 -10.71
CA ARG A 132 -22.11 -4.83 -10.66
C ARG A 132 -21.61 -5.41 -9.35
N ASP A 133 -22.42 -5.41 -8.29
CA ASP A 133 -22.08 -6.15 -7.07
C ASP A 133 -21.90 -7.64 -7.34
N ALA A 134 -22.55 -8.19 -8.37
CA ALA A 134 -22.41 -9.59 -8.77
C ALA A 134 -21.04 -9.91 -9.40
N LEU A 135 -20.23 -8.90 -9.76
CA LEU A 135 -18.86 -9.09 -10.26
C LEU A 135 -17.89 -9.48 -9.14
N PHE A 136 -18.23 -9.23 -7.88
CA PHE A 136 -17.37 -9.56 -6.77
C PHE A 136 -17.32 -11.06 -6.50
N GLU A 137 -16.12 -11.50 -6.18
CA GLU A 137 -15.87 -12.74 -5.44
C GLU A 137 -15.78 -12.49 -3.94
N TYR A 138 -15.90 -13.57 -3.15
CA TYR A 138 -16.09 -13.46 -1.70
C TYR A 138 -14.96 -12.70 -1.02
N PHE A 139 -13.71 -13.04 -1.32
CA PHE A 139 -12.55 -12.40 -0.70
C PHE A 139 -12.46 -10.91 -1.06
N GLY A 140 -12.78 -10.56 -2.31
CA GLY A 140 -12.80 -9.18 -2.79
C GLY A 140 -13.84 -8.34 -2.04
N LEU A 141 -15.10 -8.81 -1.99
CA LEU A 141 -16.16 -8.08 -1.30
C LEU A 141 -15.95 -8.06 0.22
N ARG A 142 -15.43 -9.15 0.79
CA ARG A 142 -15.08 -9.20 2.22
C ARG A 142 -14.03 -8.14 2.58
N THR A 143 -13.01 -7.99 1.73
CA THR A 143 -11.99 -6.96 1.89
C THR A 143 -12.59 -5.55 1.81
N VAL A 144 -13.46 -5.30 0.82
CA VAL A 144 -14.20 -4.03 0.69
C VAL A 144 -15.03 -3.75 1.95
N TYR A 145 -15.83 -4.72 2.41
CA TYR A 145 -16.66 -4.59 3.60
C TYR A 145 -15.84 -4.31 4.87
N ASP A 146 -14.81 -5.11 5.13
CA ASP A 146 -14.06 -5.03 6.38
C ASP A 146 -13.25 -3.74 6.48
N ARG A 147 -12.73 -3.22 5.36
CA ARG A 147 -11.72 -2.15 5.36
C ARG A 147 -12.17 -0.85 4.70
N TYR A 148 -12.86 -0.91 3.56
CA TYR A 148 -13.01 0.25 2.67
C TYR A 148 -14.33 0.99 2.85
N LEU A 149 -15.43 0.28 3.12
CA LEU A 149 -16.72 0.92 3.31
C LEU A 149 -16.68 1.84 4.54
N LEU A 150 -17.17 3.07 4.38
CA LEU A 150 -17.32 4.02 5.48
C LEU A 150 -18.22 3.44 6.57
N ARG A 151 -17.83 3.64 7.83
CA ARG A 151 -18.52 3.11 9.00
C ARG A 151 -18.91 4.24 9.93
N HIS A 152 -20.12 4.13 10.49
CA HIS A 152 -20.60 5.02 11.52
C HIS A 152 -19.62 5.02 12.72
N PRO A 153 -19.14 6.18 13.21
CA PRO A 153 -18.10 6.25 14.23
C PRO A 153 -18.42 5.48 15.52
N ARG A 154 -19.68 5.52 15.97
CA ARG A 154 -20.15 4.83 17.19
C ARG A 154 -20.64 3.40 16.97
N THR A 155 -21.63 3.18 16.10
CA THR A 155 -22.24 1.85 15.91
C THR A 155 -21.37 0.89 15.10
N ARG A 156 -20.36 1.41 14.39
CA ARG A 156 -19.46 0.67 13.48
C ARG A 156 -20.14 0.00 12.29
N GLN A 157 -21.44 0.25 12.07
CA GLN A 157 -22.17 -0.24 10.90
C GLN A 157 -21.72 0.50 9.64
N VAL A 158 -21.70 -0.18 8.50
CA VAL A 158 -21.37 0.45 7.21
C VAL A 158 -22.50 1.38 6.77
N ILE A 159 -22.16 2.50 6.13
CA ILE A 159 -23.13 3.51 5.68
C ILE A 159 -23.19 3.64 4.15
N GLU A 160 -22.48 2.78 3.43
CA GLU A 160 -22.40 2.75 1.97
C GLU A 160 -22.37 1.31 1.46
N THR A 161 -22.91 1.10 0.26
CA THR A 161 -22.80 -0.14 -0.51
C THR A 161 -21.51 -0.11 -1.34
N PRO A 162 -21.07 -1.24 -1.95
CA PRO A 162 -19.90 -1.22 -2.84
C PRO A 162 -20.03 -0.25 -4.00
N GLN A 163 -21.22 -0.12 -4.61
CA GLN A 163 -21.44 0.86 -5.68
C GLN A 163 -21.38 2.31 -5.19
N HIS A 164 -21.98 2.60 -4.02
CA HIS A 164 -21.87 3.93 -3.41
C HIS A 164 -20.41 4.27 -3.07
N PHE A 165 -19.65 3.28 -2.59
CA PHE A 165 -18.21 3.40 -2.33
C PHE A 165 -17.43 3.79 -3.60
N PHE A 166 -17.60 3.07 -4.71
CA PHE A 166 -16.91 3.42 -5.96
C PHE A 166 -17.33 4.78 -6.50
N LEU A 167 -18.63 5.12 -6.43
CA LEU A 167 -19.11 6.41 -6.91
C LEU A 167 -18.65 7.58 -6.01
N ARG A 168 -18.52 7.36 -4.69
CA ARG A 168 -17.88 8.33 -3.79
C ARG A 168 -16.43 8.58 -4.19
N VAL A 169 -15.67 7.51 -4.44
CA VAL A 169 -14.27 7.63 -4.88
C VAL A 169 -14.18 8.40 -6.18
N ALA A 170 -15.04 8.11 -7.16
CA ALA A 170 -15.08 8.82 -8.43
C ALA A 170 -15.44 10.31 -8.27
N CYS A 171 -16.47 10.63 -7.47
CA CYS A 171 -16.86 12.01 -7.19
C CYS A 171 -15.79 12.80 -6.43
N GLY A 172 -14.99 12.14 -5.58
CA GLY A 172 -13.89 12.79 -4.88
C GLY A 172 -12.68 13.11 -5.76
N LEU A 173 -12.54 12.45 -6.92
CA LEU A 173 -11.47 12.67 -7.89
C LEU A 173 -11.88 13.60 -9.03
N ALA A 174 -13.16 13.58 -9.40
CA ALA A 174 -13.69 14.31 -10.55
C ALA A 174 -13.95 15.80 -10.25
N ARG A 175 -13.85 16.63 -11.30
CA ARG A 175 -14.27 18.04 -11.28
C ARG A 175 -15.66 18.22 -11.88
N THR A 176 -16.05 17.31 -12.77
CA THR A 176 -17.33 17.35 -13.49
C THR A 176 -18.11 16.05 -13.35
N VAL A 177 -19.44 16.10 -13.52
CA VAL A 177 -20.27 14.88 -13.47
C VAL A 177 -19.85 13.86 -14.54
N PRO A 178 -19.60 14.24 -15.82
CA PRO A 178 -19.14 13.28 -16.83
C PRO A 178 -17.87 12.51 -16.41
N GLU A 179 -16.86 13.19 -15.87
CA GLU A 179 -15.64 12.56 -15.35
C GLU A 179 -15.95 11.58 -14.21
N ALA A 180 -16.84 11.96 -13.28
CA ALA A 180 -17.24 11.09 -12.18
C ALA A 180 -17.95 9.82 -12.69
N LEU A 181 -18.80 9.94 -13.71
CA LEU A 181 -19.50 8.80 -14.31
C LEU A 181 -18.54 7.87 -15.06
N GLU A 182 -17.57 8.41 -15.78
CA GLU A 182 -16.54 7.64 -16.48
C GLU A 182 -15.66 6.87 -15.49
N LEU A 183 -15.14 7.54 -14.47
CA LEU A 183 -14.35 6.91 -13.41
C LEU A 183 -15.16 5.86 -12.65
N TYR A 184 -16.41 6.14 -12.31
CA TYR A 184 -17.29 5.15 -11.68
C TYR A 184 -17.46 3.91 -12.55
N ARG A 185 -17.64 4.07 -13.86
CA ARG A 185 -17.78 2.94 -14.78
C ARG A 185 -16.53 2.07 -14.81
N LEU A 186 -15.34 2.67 -14.87
CA LEU A 186 -14.06 1.96 -14.86
C LEU A 186 -13.81 1.21 -13.55
N LEU A 187 -14.10 1.85 -12.41
CA LEU A 187 -13.92 1.27 -11.09
C LEU A 187 -14.90 0.12 -10.85
N SER A 188 -16.19 0.33 -11.11
CA SER A 188 -17.23 -0.66 -10.80
C SER A 188 -17.28 -1.83 -11.79
N SER A 189 -16.71 -1.71 -13.00
CA SER A 189 -16.50 -2.85 -13.92
C SER A 189 -15.25 -3.66 -13.59
N PHE A 190 -14.40 -3.16 -12.68
CA PHE A 190 -13.07 -3.65 -12.36
C PHE A 190 -12.08 -3.57 -13.54
N ASP A 191 -12.32 -2.72 -14.54
CA ASP A 191 -11.37 -2.52 -15.64
C ASP A 191 -10.10 -1.82 -15.15
N TYR A 192 -10.26 -0.91 -14.19
CA TYR A 192 -9.19 -0.21 -13.51
C TYR A 192 -9.52 -0.09 -12.02
N MET A 193 -8.48 -0.10 -11.18
CA MET A 193 -8.62 0.13 -9.75
C MET A 193 -7.59 1.14 -9.27
N THR A 194 -8.04 2.15 -8.51
CA THR A 194 -7.11 3.08 -7.87
C THR A 194 -6.41 2.43 -6.68
N SER A 195 -5.31 3.04 -6.24
CA SER A 195 -4.58 2.57 -5.06
C SER A 195 -5.42 2.58 -3.78
N SER A 196 -4.98 1.80 -2.78
CA SER A 196 -5.67 1.72 -1.49
C SER A 196 -5.89 3.09 -0.83
N PRO A 197 -4.91 4.02 -0.76
CA PRO A 197 -5.15 5.33 -0.16
C PRO A 197 -6.19 6.16 -0.90
N THR A 198 -6.20 6.11 -2.24
CA THR A 198 -7.24 6.75 -3.04
C THR A 198 -8.63 6.16 -2.71
N LEU A 199 -8.75 4.83 -2.67
CA LEU A 199 -10.01 4.16 -2.30
C LEU A 199 -10.48 4.52 -0.88
N PHE A 200 -9.56 4.55 0.10
CA PHE A 200 -9.90 4.88 1.48
C PHE A 200 -10.35 6.33 1.67
N ASN A 201 -9.67 7.26 1.00
CA ASN A 201 -9.70 8.66 1.43
C ASN A 201 -10.33 9.61 0.39
N SER A 202 -10.54 9.18 -0.86
CA SER A 202 -11.22 10.01 -1.85
C SER A 202 -12.65 10.38 -1.40
N GLY A 203 -12.97 11.68 -1.49
CA GLY A 203 -14.23 12.26 -1.02
C GLY A 203 -14.37 12.39 0.51
N THR A 204 -13.35 11.98 1.29
CA THR A 204 -13.37 12.08 2.76
C THR A 204 -12.78 13.40 3.25
N ARG A 205 -12.96 13.74 4.53
CA ARG A 205 -12.44 15.00 5.13
C ARG A 205 -10.92 15.15 5.06
N HIS A 206 -10.17 14.05 4.99
CA HIS A 206 -8.72 14.06 4.90
C HIS A 206 -8.28 13.22 3.68
N PRO A 207 -8.35 13.78 2.46
CA PRO A 207 -8.12 13.05 1.23
C PRO A 207 -6.62 12.86 0.95
N GLN A 208 -5.91 12.16 1.83
CA GLN A 208 -4.56 11.68 1.51
C GLN A 208 -4.71 10.51 0.52
N MET A 209 -4.37 10.71 -0.75
CA MET A 209 -4.64 9.72 -1.80
C MET A 209 -3.38 9.08 -2.38
N SER A 210 -2.21 9.58 -2.02
CA SER A 210 -0.91 9.09 -2.50
C SER A 210 -0.45 7.86 -1.73
N SER A 211 0.26 6.96 -2.41
CA SER A 211 0.61 5.65 -1.85
C SER A 211 1.92 5.63 -1.08
N CYS A 212 2.94 6.27 -1.61
CA CYS A 212 4.30 6.21 -1.09
C CYS A 212 5.02 7.53 -1.27
N TYR A 213 6.09 7.69 -0.51
CA TYR A 213 6.93 8.87 -0.49
C TYR A 213 8.41 8.47 -0.57
N LEU A 214 9.19 9.21 -1.35
CA LEU A 214 10.65 9.03 -1.45
C LEU A 214 11.30 10.28 -0.84
N VAL A 215 11.92 10.09 0.30
CA VAL A 215 12.60 11.14 1.06
C VAL A 215 14.10 11.03 0.79
N ASP A 216 14.73 12.15 0.44
CA ASP A 216 16.18 12.17 0.21
C ASP A 216 16.98 12.02 1.52
N SER A 217 18.24 11.66 1.37
CA SER A 217 19.18 11.55 2.47
C SER A 217 19.28 12.87 3.22
N PRO A 218 19.21 12.85 4.56
CA PRO A 218 19.51 14.04 5.35
C PRO A 218 20.92 14.52 5.03
N LYS A 219 21.13 15.83 5.19
CA LYS A 219 22.48 16.40 5.29
C LYS A 219 23.16 15.83 6.52
N ASP A 220 24.49 15.81 6.50
CA ASP A 220 25.34 15.25 7.57
C ASP A 220 25.43 16.17 8.81
N GLU A 221 24.26 16.58 9.30
CA GLU A 221 24.01 17.55 10.37
C GLU A 221 22.87 17.03 11.25
N LEU A 222 22.95 17.29 12.56
CA LEU A 222 22.00 16.76 13.54
C LEU A 222 20.56 17.22 13.23
N GLU A 223 20.41 18.50 12.91
CA GLU A 223 19.15 19.17 12.62
C GLU A 223 18.48 18.53 11.41
N SER A 224 19.22 18.31 10.31
CA SER A 224 18.69 17.69 9.09
C SER A 224 18.24 16.24 9.33
N ILE A 225 18.97 15.46 10.14
CA ILE A 225 18.57 14.10 10.51
C ILE A 225 17.23 14.10 11.25
N TYR A 226 17.06 14.98 12.25
CA TYR A 226 15.81 15.07 13.00
C TYR A 226 14.65 15.66 12.18
N ASP A 227 14.92 16.59 11.26
CA ASP A 227 13.92 17.11 10.34
C ASP A 227 13.42 16.01 9.40
N ARG A 228 14.32 15.16 8.86
CA ARG A 228 13.89 13.97 8.10
C ARG A 228 13.06 13.02 8.96
N TYR A 229 13.39 12.81 10.23
CA TYR A 229 12.60 11.93 11.10
C TYR A 229 11.20 12.48 11.37
N LYS A 230 11.09 13.79 11.56
CA LYS A 230 9.81 14.49 11.66
C LYS A 230 8.99 14.32 10.39
N GLU A 231 9.60 14.49 9.22
CA GLU A 231 8.93 14.29 7.94
C GLU A 231 8.44 12.84 7.78
N VAL A 232 9.30 11.85 8.01
CA VAL A 232 8.91 10.41 7.99
C VAL A 232 7.73 10.17 8.93
N ALA A 233 7.75 10.69 10.16
CA ALA A 233 6.65 10.53 11.10
C ALA A 233 5.34 11.18 10.59
N GLN A 234 5.43 12.37 9.99
CA GLN A 234 4.27 13.06 9.43
C GLN A 234 3.67 12.32 8.22
N LEU A 235 4.51 11.79 7.33
CA LEU A 235 4.09 11.01 6.17
C LEU A 235 3.49 9.66 6.59
N SER A 236 4.09 9.01 7.60
CA SER A 236 3.60 7.73 8.12
C SER A 236 2.22 7.87 8.78
N LYS A 237 1.93 8.99 9.45
CA LYS A 237 0.67 9.24 10.16
C LYS A 237 -0.58 8.92 9.34
N PHE A 238 -0.55 9.18 8.03
CA PHE A 238 -1.69 8.99 7.13
C PHE A 238 -1.55 7.81 6.17
N SER A 239 -0.79 6.77 6.55
CA SER A 239 -0.67 5.51 5.81
C SER A 239 0.17 5.53 4.53
N GLY A 240 1.13 6.46 4.40
CA GLY A 240 2.13 6.41 3.34
C GLY A 240 3.18 5.33 3.59
N GLY A 241 3.53 4.56 2.55
CA GLY A 241 4.80 3.83 2.53
C GLY A 241 5.96 4.81 2.36
N ILE A 242 7.11 4.55 3.01
CA ILE A 242 8.22 5.50 3.01
C ILE A 242 9.48 4.82 2.47
N ALA A 243 10.21 5.53 1.64
CA ALA A 243 11.62 5.26 1.39
C ALA A 243 12.47 6.45 1.84
N LEU A 244 13.66 6.13 2.35
CA LEU A 244 14.65 7.10 2.79
C LEU A 244 16.00 6.70 2.22
N ALA A 245 16.56 7.52 1.33
CA ALA A 245 17.98 7.43 1.02
C ALA A 245 18.80 7.78 2.29
N TYR A 246 19.95 7.14 2.51
CA TYR A 246 20.77 7.42 3.70
C TYR A 246 22.27 7.45 3.37
N HIS A 247 22.59 7.95 2.18
CA HIS A 247 23.92 7.88 1.58
C HIS A 247 24.88 8.96 2.07
N ARG A 248 24.37 10.07 2.62
CA ARG A 248 25.17 11.28 2.92
C ARG A 248 25.69 11.35 4.35
N ILE A 249 25.19 10.52 5.27
CA ILE A 249 25.57 10.57 6.67
C ILE A 249 26.95 9.94 6.87
N ARG A 250 27.84 10.64 7.58
CA ARG A 250 29.22 10.19 7.77
C ARG A 250 29.31 8.81 8.44
N ALA A 251 30.32 8.04 8.02
CA ALA A 251 30.54 6.69 8.51
C ALA A 251 31.06 6.64 9.96
N ARG A 252 31.05 5.44 10.54
CA ARG A 252 31.61 5.20 11.89
C ARG A 252 33.09 5.57 11.96
N GLY A 253 33.48 6.23 13.04
CA GLY A 253 34.86 6.68 13.27
C GLY A 253 35.21 8.03 12.65
N SER A 254 34.32 8.60 11.81
CA SER A 254 34.50 9.93 11.22
C SER A 254 34.57 11.03 12.28
N LEU A 255 35.45 12.01 12.09
CA LEU A 255 35.60 13.16 12.99
C LEU A 255 34.34 14.04 12.97
N ILE A 256 33.88 14.44 14.16
CA ILE A 256 32.84 15.44 14.36
C ILE A 256 33.53 16.76 14.74
N LYS A 257 33.69 17.66 13.77
CA LYS A 257 34.48 18.91 13.96
C LYS A 257 34.00 19.75 15.15
N GLY A 258 32.70 19.89 15.35
CA GLY A 258 32.14 20.75 16.41
C GLY A 258 32.36 20.24 17.83
N THR A 259 32.37 18.92 18.05
CA THR A 259 32.51 18.30 19.38
C THR A 259 33.86 17.66 19.62
N ASN A 260 34.73 17.63 18.60
CA ASN A 260 36.00 16.91 18.59
C ASN A 260 35.87 15.40 18.94
N GLY A 261 34.69 14.82 18.69
CA GLY A 261 34.39 13.40 18.89
C GLY A 261 34.45 12.59 17.60
N LYS A 262 34.13 11.30 17.69
CA LYS A 262 33.99 10.40 16.53
C LYS A 262 32.53 9.98 16.35
N SER A 263 32.09 9.88 15.09
CA SER A 263 30.78 9.37 14.71
C SER A 263 30.63 7.89 15.09
N ASN A 264 29.43 7.51 15.50
CA ASN A 264 29.06 6.11 15.70
C ASN A 264 28.53 5.45 14.41
N GLY A 265 28.54 6.18 13.28
CA GLY A 265 28.03 5.72 11.99
C GLY A 265 26.52 5.79 11.89
N ILE A 266 25.97 5.18 10.84
CA ILE A 266 24.53 5.25 10.51
C ILE A 266 23.65 4.38 11.42
N ILE A 267 24.19 3.32 12.01
CA ILE A 267 23.40 2.30 12.72
C ILE A 267 22.59 2.86 13.90
N PRO A 268 23.16 3.67 14.82
CA PRO A 268 22.38 4.23 15.94
C PRO A 268 21.30 5.21 15.49
N TRP A 269 21.55 5.96 14.41
CA TRP A 269 20.56 6.84 13.82
C TRP A 269 19.38 6.04 13.29
N LEU A 270 19.63 5.02 12.47
CA LEU A 270 18.59 4.16 11.94
C LEU A 270 17.87 3.37 13.04
N LYS A 271 18.54 3.01 14.13
CA LYS A 271 17.89 2.43 15.32
C LYS A 271 16.86 3.38 15.95
N THR A 272 17.16 4.67 15.98
CA THR A 272 16.22 5.69 16.45
C THR A 272 15.03 5.82 15.50
N LEU A 273 15.28 5.81 14.19
CA LEU A 273 14.23 5.82 13.16
C LEU A 273 13.33 4.59 13.25
N ASP A 274 13.89 3.41 13.50
CA ASP A 274 13.14 2.15 13.67
C ASP A 274 12.08 2.24 14.78
N ALA A 275 12.47 2.81 15.93
CA ALA A 275 11.55 3.05 17.04
C ALA A 275 10.45 4.08 16.66
N SER A 276 10.81 5.14 15.92
CA SER A 276 9.86 6.13 15.42
C SER A 276 8.82 5.50 14.48
N VAL A 277 9.26 4.68 13.52
CA VAL A 277 8.38 3.97 12.58
C VAL A 277 7.46 2.99 13.30
N ALA A 278 7.95 2.31 14.33
CA ALA A 278 7.14 1.43 15.17
C ALA A 278 6.06 2.20 15.96
N ALA A 279 6.37 3.40 16.44
CA ALA A 279 5.45 4.24 17.18
C ALA A 279 4.33 4.84 16.30
N VAL A 280 4.65 5.22 15.05
CA VAL A 280 3.69 5.86 14.13
C VAL A 280 3.13 4.83 13.13
N ASN A 281 2.13 4.07 13.58
CA ASN A 281 1.55 2.92 12.86
C ASN A 281 0.38 3.26 11.91
N GLN A 282 0.57 4.20 10.97
CA GLN A 282 -0.39 4.48 9.90
C GLN A 282 -1.86 4.65 10.37
N GLY A 283 -2.05 5.39 11.47
CA GLY A 283 -3.38 5.65 12.04
C GLY A 283 -4.10 4.39 12.54
N GLY A 284 -3.35 3.34 12.92
CA GLY A 284 -3.88 2.07 13.43
C GLY A 284 -4.47 1.15 12.37
N LYS A 285 -4.42 1.51 11.08
CA LYS A 285 -4.95 0.68 9.97
C LYS A 285 -3.95 -0.38 9.49
N ARG A 286 -2.65 -0.06 9.48
CA ARG A 286 -1.55 -0.92 8.99
C ARG A 286 -0.27 -0.64 9.79
N LYS A 287 0.69 -1.58 9.80
CA LYS A 287 2.01 -1.34 10.41
C LYS A 287 2.77 -0.28 9.58
N GLY A 288 3.42 0.67 10.24
CA GLY A 288 4.34 1.60 9.58
C GLY A 288 5.49 0.84 8.92
N ALA A 289 5.88 1.29 7.72
CA ALA A 289 6.95 0.66 6.95
C ALA A 289 7.81 1.75 6.29
N CYS A 290 9.12 1.62 6.45
CA CYS A 290 10.11 2.51 5.88
C CYS A 290 11.26 1.66 5.30
N CYS A 291 11.61 1.86 4.04
CA CYS A 291 12.77 1.25 3.41
C CYS A 291 13.94 2.23 3.38
N VAL A 292 15.05 1.84 3.97
CA VAL A 292 16.29 2.60 3.93
C VAL A 292 17.15 2.13 2.76
N TYR A 293 17.59 3.05 1.92
CA TYR A 293 18.48 2.79 0.79
C TYR A 293 19.90 3.24 1.15
N LEU A 294 20.89 2.38 0.85
CA LEU A 294 22.30 2.69 1.04
C LEU A 294 23.13 2.32 -0.20
N GLU A 295 23.98 3.24 -0.66
CA GLU A 295 24.92 2.96 -1.74
C GLU A 295 26.06 2.04 -1.30
N THR A 296 26.45 1.13 -2.19
CA THR A 296 27.35 0.00 -1.86
C THR A 296 28.79 0.41 -1.52
N TRP A 297 29.20 1.65 -1.83
CA TRP A 297 30.51 2.19 -1.45
C TRP A 297 30.55 2.79 -0.04
N HIS A 298 29.41 2.94 0.63
CA HIS A 298 29.34 3.54 1.95
C HIS A 298 30.12 2.69 2.98
N ALA A 299 30.98 3.29 3.80
CA ALA A 299 31.84 2.53 4.72
C ALA A 299 31.11 1.73 5.80
N ASP A 300 29.89 2.10 6.16
CA ASP A 300 29.03 1.32 7.07
C ASP A 300 28.22 0.21 6.37
N ILE A 301 28.41 -0.07 5.06
CA ILE A 301 27.59 -1.04 4.29
C ILE A 301 27.56 -2.44 4.92
N GLU A 302 28.68 -2.91 5.46
CA GLU A 302 28.75 -4.23 6.07
C GLU A 302 27.89 -4.33 7.34
N GLU A 303 27.92 -3.29 8.19
CA GLU A 303 27.09 -3.22 9.39
C GLU A 303 25.61 -3.01 9.04
N PHE A 304 25.33 -2.27 7.95
CA PHE A 304 23.97 -2.06 7.43
C PHE A 304 23.30 -3.38 7.03
N LEU A 305 24.03 -4.28 6.37
CA LEU A 305 23.55 -5.59 5.94
C LEU A 305 23.17 -6.52 7.11
N GLU A 306 23.65 -6.25 8.32
CA GLU A 306 23.39 -7.06 9.52
C GLU A 306 22.19 -6.56 10.34
N MET A 307 21.60 -5.42 9.96
CA MET A 307 20.58 -4.75 10.78
C MET A 307 19.26 -5.54 10.89
N ARG A 308 19.04 -6.53 10.00
CA ARG A 308 17.85 -7.38 9.98
C ARG A 308 18.10 -8.81 10.44
N ASP A 309 19.32 -9.12 10.88
CA ASP A 309 19.66 -10.44 11.38
C ASP A 309 18.83 -10.78 12.62
N ASN A 310 18.41 -12.04 12.73
CA ASN A 310 17.65 -12.53 13.88
C ASN A 310 18.50 -12.69 15.15
N THR A 311 19.83 -12.72 15.00
CA THR A 311 20.79 -12.90 16.09
C THR A 311 21.78 -11.75 16.15
N GLY A 312 22.47 -11.61 17.29
CA GLY A 312 23.46 -10.55 17.54
C GLY A 312 22.94 -9.48 18.50
N ASP A 313 23.62 -8.34 18.55
CA ASP A 313 23.31 -7.26 19.48
C ASP A 313 21.99 -6.54 19.11
N PRO A 314 20.94 -6.60 19.96
CA PRO A 314 19.66 -5.94 19.70
C PRO A 314 19.75 -4.42 19.51
N ALA A 315 20.76 -3.76 20.06
CA ALA A 315 20.98 -2.33 19.88
C ALA A 315 21.34 -1.97 18.42
N ARG A 316 21.79 -2.96 17.64
CA ARG A 316 22.22 -2.84 16.24
C ARG A 316 21.22 -3.46 15.25
N ARG A 317 19.98 -3.72 15.69
CA ARG A 317 18.92 -4.32 14.86
C ARG A 317 17.73 -3.39 14.65
N THR A 318 17.17 -3.39 13.44
CA THR A 318 16.03 -2.53 13.04
C THR A 318 14.95 -3.36 12.34
N HIS A 319 14.20 -4.15 13.10
CA HIS A 319 13.18 -5.07 12.57
C HIS A 319 11.93 -4.38 11.99
N ASN A 320 11.79 -3.06 12.17
CA ASN A 320 10.70 -2.25 11.62
C ASN A 320 11.12 -1.47 10.36
N LEU A 321 12.42 -1.44 10.04
CA LEU A 321 12.93 -0.87 8.79
C LEU A 321 13.23 -1.96 7.78
N ASN A 322 12.87 -1.73 6.52
CA ASN A 322 13.36 -2.50 5.39
C ASN A 322 14.69 -1.94 4.90
N LEU A 323 15.50 -2.77 4.24
CA LEU A 323 16.81 -2.40 3.74
C LEU A 323 16.89 -2.64 2.22
N ALA A 324 17.49 -1.72 1.50
CA ALA A 324 17.78 -1.84 0.08
C ALA A 324 19.18 -1.32 -0.25
N ASN A 325 19.85 -2.00 -1.16
CA ASN A 325 21.13 -1.60 -1.72
C ASN A 325 20.90 -0.78 -2.99
N TRP A 326 21.49 0.41 -3.07
CA TRP A 326 21.49 1.26 -4.28
C TRP A 326 22.82 1.08 -5.02
N ILE A 327 22.83 0.15 -5.99
CA ILE A 327 24.06 -0.47 -6.50
C ILE A 327 24.50 0.24 -7.80
N PRO A 328 25.71 0.83 -7.86
CA PRO A 328 26.27 1.33 -9.11
C PRO A 328 26.73 0.18 -10.02
N ASP A 329 26.66 0.35 -11.35
CA ASP A 329 27.10 -0.64 -12.34
C ASP A 329 28.59 -0.98 -12.16
N LEU A 330 29.40 -0.01 -11.71
CA LEU A 330 30.82 -0.22 -11.42
C LEU A 330 31.06 -1.31 -10.37
N PHE A 331 30.25 -1.34 -9.31
CA PHE A 331 30.36 -2.38 -8.29
C PHE A 331 30.10 -3.76 -8.89
N MET A 332 29.07 -3.89 -9.73
CA MET A 332 28.74 -5.15 -10.39
C MET A 332 29.85 -5.62 -11.34
N ARG A 333 30.50 -4.69 -12.07
CA ARG A 333 31.69 -5.03 -12.88
C ARG A 333 32.86 -5.51 -12.02
N ARG A 334 33.20 -4.79 -10.94
CA ARG A 334 34.26 -5.20 -10.00
C ARG A 334 33.96 -6.57 -9.36
N ALA A 335 32.69 -6.86 -9.03
CA ALA A 335 32.31 -8.17 -8.48
C ALA A 335 32.46 -9.31 -9.51
N ASN A 336 32.09 -9.06 -10.76
CA ASN A 336 32.26 -10.01 -11.85
C ASN A 336 33.75 -10.32 -12.10
N GLU A 337 34.60 -9.30 -12.09
CA GLU A 337 36.04 -9.38 -12.33
C GLU A 337 36.87 -9.84 -11.11
N ASP A 338 36.24 -10.15 -9.98
CA ASP A 338 36.90 -10.42 -8.69
C ASP A 338 37.84 -9.28 -8.21
N GLY A 339 37.49 -8.05 -8.59
CA GLY A 339 38.20 -6.85 -8.24
C GLY A 339 38.01 -6.40 -6.78
N MET A 340 38.81 -5.42 -6.40
CA MET A 340 38.67 -4.71 -5.12
C MET A 340 37.58 -3.64 -5.23
N TRP A 341 36.91 -3.41 -4.11
CA TRP A 341 35.93 -2.36 -3.89
C TRP A 341 36.35 -1.52 -2.70
N SER A 342 36.50 -0.22 -2.92
CA SER A 342 36.83 0.78 -1.92
C SER A 342 35.57 1.30 -1.22
N LEU A 343 35.66 1.39 0.10
CA LEU A 343 34.63 1.91 0.97
C LEU A 343 35.03 3.30 1.48
N PHE A 344 34.12 4.26 1.38
CA PHE A 344 34.39 5.67 1.65
C PHE A 344 33.47 6.22 2.75
N ASP A 345 33.98 7.22 3.47
CA ASP A 345 33.16 8.10 4.30
C ASP A 345 32.53 9.17 3.40
N PRO A 346 31.19 9.32 3.37
CA PRO A 346 30.52 10.36 2.60
C PRO A 346 31.04 11.78 2.87
N ARG A 347 31.60 12.04 4.06
CA ARG A 347 32.24 13.32 4.37
C ARG A 347 33.37 13.67 3.39
N ASP A 348 34.14 12.68 2.96
CA ASP A 348 35.32 12.87 2.11
C ASP A 348 34.97 12.79 0.60
N VAL A 349 33.79 12.26 0.27
CA VAL A 349 33.25 12.13 -1.09
C VAL A 349 31.78 12.59 -1.20
N PRO A 350 31.44 13.82 -0.75
CA PRO A 350 30.04 14.25 -0.56
C PRO A 350 29.23 14.34 -1.86
N HIS A 351 29.91 14.35 -3.01
CA HIS A 351 29.32 14.45 -4.34
C HIS A 351 28.90 13.08 -4.92
N PHE A 352 29.35 11.95 -4.36
CA PHE A 352 29.05 10.62 -4.89
C PHE A 352 27.56 10.31 -5.05
N PRO A 353 26.68 10.65 -4.10
CA PRO A 353 25.25 10.39 -4.24
C PRO A 353 24.63 11.07 -5.46
N ASP A 354 25.20 12.19 -5.90
CA ASP A 354 24.70 13.02 -6.99
C ASP A 354 25.31 12.68 -8.36
N LEU A 355 26.21 11.70 -8.42
CA LEU A 355 26.80 11.22 -9.67
C LEU A 355 26.32 9.82 -10.01
N TRP A 356 26.19 9.49 -11.29
CA TRP A 356 25.87 8.14 -11.77
C TRP A 356 26.58 7.87 -13.10
N GLY A 357 26.65 6.60 -13.49
CA GLY A 357 27.32 6.17 -14.73
C GLY A 357 28.79 6.63 -14.81
N ALA A 358 29.21 7.12 -15.97
CA ALA A 358 30.61 7.47 -16.23
C ALA A 358 31.16 8.56 -15.30
N GLU A 359 30.33 9.51 -14.87
CA GLU A 359 30.74 10.58 -13.95
C GLU A 359 31.06 10.01 -12.55
N PHE A 360 30.21 9.11 -12.05
CA PHE A 360 30.47 8.40 -10.81
C PHE A 360 31.74 7.56 -10.90
N GLU A 361 31.92 6.84 -12.01
CA GLU A 361 33.11 6.00 -12.22
C GLU A 361 34.42 6.79 -12.19
N ALA A 362 34.46 7.95 -12.85
CA ALA A 362 35.60 8.84 -12.85
C ALA A 362 35.90 9.37 -11.43
N ALA A 363 34.88 9.86 -10.74
CA ALA A 363 35.00 10.37 -9.37
C ALA A 363 35.44 9.27 -8.37
N TYR A 364 34.92 8.06 -8.53
CA TYR A 364 35.28 6.90 -7.72
C TYR A 364 36.76 6.54 -7.90
N ALA A 365 37.22 6.41 -9.16
CA ALA A 365 38.62 6.11 -9.46
C ALA A 365 39.57 7.21 -8.97
N GLU A 366 39.17 8.49 -9.07
CA GLU A 366 39.94 9.62 -8.55
C GLU A 366 40.08 9.55 -7.01
N ALA A 367 39.00 9.21 -6.30
CA ALA A 367 39.03 9.04 -4.85
C ALA A 367 39.91 7.86 -4.42
N GLU A 368 39.88 6.75 -5.17
CA GLU A 368 40.82 5.62 -4.97
C GLU A 368 42.27 6.08 -5.15
N ALA A 369 42.59 6.82 -6.21
CA ALA A 369 43.93 7.30 -6.51
C ALA A 369 44.45 8.31 -5.46
N LYS A 370 43.56 9.11 -4.86
CA LYS A 370 43.86 10.03 -3.76
C LYS A 370 44.03 9.34 -2.40
N GLY A 371 43.78 8.03 -2.31
CA GLY A 371 43.88 7.29 -1.06
C GLY A 371 42.79 7.64 -0.03
N LEU A 372 41.61 8.07 -0.49
CA LEU A 372 40.50 8.45 0.40
C LEU A 372 39.70 7.25 0.95
N ALA A 373 39.98 6.04 0.47
CA ALA A 373 39.31 4.83 0.92
C ALA A 373 39.63 4.53 2.39
N LEU A 374 38.59 4.33 3.21
CA LEU A 374 38.77 3.89 4.60
C LEU A 374 39.12 2.40 4.70
N LYS A 375 38.60 1.61 3.76
CA LYS A 375 38.78 0.16 3.69
C LYS A 375 38.60 -0.30 2.25
N GLN A 376 39.30 -1.36 1.87
CA GLN A 376 39.04 -2.08 0.63
C GLN A 376 38.58 -3.51 0.94
N VAL A 377 37.60 -4.00 0.20
CA VAL A 377 37.06 -5.35 0.30
C VAL A 377 37.02 -6.01 -1.08
N LYS A 378 36.97 -7.34 -1.13
CA LYS A 378 36.68 -8.04 -2.39
C LYS A 378 35.22 -7.79 -2.77
N ALA A 379 34.99 -7.23 -3.96
CA ALA A 379 33.64 -6.88 -4.42
C ALA A 379 32.71 -8.10 -4.44
N ARG A 380 33.23 -9.26 -4.85
CA ARG A 380 32.52 -10.55 -4.89
C ARG A 380 32.11 -11.03 -3.49
N GLU A 381 32.95 -10.81 -2.48
CA GLU A 381 32.63 -11.19 -1.10
C GLU A 381 31.52 -10.30 -0.52
N LEU A 382 31.59 -8.98 -0.75
CA LEU A 382 30.54 -8.05 -0.34
C LEU A 382 29.21 -8.38 -1.04
N TYR A 383 29.23 -8.65 -2.34
CA TYR A 383 28.04 -9.08 -3.07
C TYR A 383 27.47 -10.39 -2.51
N GLY A 384 28.33 -11.35 -2.17
CA GLY A 384 27.93 -12.57 -1.48
C GLY A 384 27.26 -12.32 -0.13
N ARG A 385 27.73 -11.32 0.64
CA ARG A 385 27.07 -10.88 1.88
C ARG A 385 25.68 -10.30 1.62
N MET A 386 25.54 -9.41 0.63
CA MET A 386 24.25 -8.81 0.25
C MET A 386 23.22 -9.90 -0.12
N MET A 387 23.64 -10.88 -0.91
CA MET A 387 22.77 -12.00 -1.30
C MET A 387 22.39 -12.90 -0.12
N ARG A 388 23.31 -13.13 0.83
CA ARG A 388 22.99 -13.87 2.07
C ARG A 388 21.96 -13.12 2.92
N THR A 389 22.12 -11.82 3.13
CA THR A 389 21.14 -11.00 3.86
C THR A 389 19.75 -11.10 3.21
N LEU A 390 19.68 -11.03 1.88
CA LEU A 390 18.43 -11.19 1.13
C LEU A 390 17.80 -12.57 1.31
N ALA A 391 18.61 -13.64 1.23
CA ALA A 391 18.13 -15.00 1.39
C ALA A 391 17.66 -15.32 2.81
N GLU A 392 18.37 -14.83 3.83
CA GLU A 392 18.11 -15.16 5.23
C GLU A 392 16.99 -14.32 5.85
N THR A 393 16.85 -13.06 5.41
CA THR A 393 15.95 -12.09 6.06
C THR A 393 14.85 -11.56 5.14
N GLY A 394 14.92 -11.79 3.83
CA GLY A 394 14.07 -11.13 2.84
C GLY A 394 14.31 -9.61 2.71
N ASN A 395 15.41 -9.08 3.25
CA ASN A 395 15.80 -7.66 3.21
C ASN A 395 17.20 -7.48 2.62
N GLY A 396 17.60 -6.25 2.32
CA GLY A 396 18.79 -6.00 1.52
C GLY A 396 18.45 -6.17 0.05
N TRP A 397 17.33 -5.60 -0.38
CA TRP A 397 16.87 -5.68 -1.77
C TRP A 397 17.92 -5.12 -2.73
N MET A 398 17.92 -5.61 -3.96
CA MET A 398 18.91 -5.25 -4.97
C MET A 398 18.27 -4.27 -5.95
N THR A 399 18.71 -3.03 -5.88
CA THR A 399 18.24 -1.95 -6.78
C THR A 399 19.45 -1.28 -7.43
N PHE A 400 19.34 -0.91 -8.69
CA PHE A 400 20.50 -0.53 -9.51
C PHE A 400 20.46 0.95 -9.87
N LYS A 401 21.43 1.71 -9.35
CA LYS A 401 21.50 3.17 -9.43
C LYS A 401 21.57 3.67 -10.86
N ASP A 402 22.48 3.11 -11.65
CA ASP A 402 22.84 3.69 -12.95
C ASP A 402 21.75 3.43 -13.99
N VAL A 403 21.19 2.22 -14.06
CA VAL A 403 20.04 1.97 -14.95
C VAL A 403 18.83 2.80 -14.55
N SER A 404 18.56 2.92 -13.24
CA SER A 404 17.43 3.72 -12.74
C SER A 404 17.55 5.19 -13.17
N ASN A 405 18.74 5.77 -13.01
CA ASN A 405 19.00 7.15 -13.44
C ASN A 405 19.03 7.27 -14.97
N ARG A 406 19.55 6.29 -15.70
CA ARG A 406 19.63 6.32 -17.16
C ARG A 406 18.26 6.27 -17.84
N THR A 407 17.31 5.55 -17.26
CA THR A 407 15.98 5.33 -17.86
C THR A 407 14.88 6.23 -17.28
N ALA A 408 15.14 6.96 -16.20
CA ALA A 408 14.18 7.89 -15.63
C ALA A 408 14.03 9.12 -16.54
N ASN A 409 12.81 9.42 -17.00
CA ASN A 409 12.59 10.61 -17.86
C ASN A 409 12.96 11.93 -17.15
N GLN A 410 12.89 11.98 -15.81
CA GLN A 410 13.18 13.18 -15.04
C GLN A 410 14.68 13.53 -14.99
N THR A 411 15.58 12.56 -15.15
CA THR A 411 17.04 12.77 -15.16
C THR A 411 17.56 13.24 -16.53
N ALA A 412 16.70 13.30 -17.55
CA ALA A 412 17.02 13.96 -18.81
C ALA A 412 17.27 15.48 -18.63
N LYS A 413 16.84 16.06 -17.50
CA LYS A 413 17.18 17.43 -17.10
C LYS A 413 18.52 17.45 -16.35
N PRO A 414 19.48 18.30 -16.73
CA PRO A 414 20.75 18.42 -16.02
C PRO A 414 20.55 18.73 -14.53
N GLY A 415 21.32 18.05 -13.67
CA GLY A 415 21.28 18.21 -12.22
C GLY A 415 20.22 17.36 -11.50
N ASN A 416 19.32 16.70 -12.24
CA ASN A 416 18.34 15.80 -11.65
C ASN A 416 18.93 14.40 -11.44
N VAL A 417 18.77 13.88 -10.22
CA VAL A 417 19.25 12.55 -9.83
C VAL A 417 18.17 11.83 -9.04
N VAL A 418 18.02 10.53 -9.27
CA VAL A 418 17.21 9.62 -8.46
C VAL A 418 18.12 8.99 -7.42
N HIS A 419 17.92 9.32 -6.14
CA HIS A 419 18.77 8.85 -5.05
C HIS A 419 18.32 7.51 -4.45
N SER A 420 17.09 7.07 -4.71
CA SER A 420 16.54 5.81 -4.23
C SER A 420 15.29 5.41 -5.01
N SER A 421 14.74 4.23 -4.72
CA SER A 421 13.37 3.87 -5.10
C SER A 421 12.42 4.01 -3.89
N ASN A 422 11.13 3.71 -4.05
CA ASN A 422 10.16 3.74 -2.95
C ASN A 422 10.21 2.46 -2.09
N LEU A 423 9.29 2.35 -1.12
CA LEU A 423 9.15 1.17 -0.24
C LEU A 423 9.02 -0.16 -1.00
N CYS A 424 8.39 -0.15 -2.18
CA CYS A 424 8.10 -1.37 -2.93
C CYS A 424 9.01 -1.55 -4.18
N THR A 425 10.04 -0.72 -4.33
CA THR A 425 11.10 -0.79 -5.36
C THR A 425 10.65 -0.55 -6.82
N GLU A 426 9.44 -0.06 -7.06
CA GLU A 426 8.86 0.14 -8.40
C GLU A 426 8.91 1.60 -8.88
N ILE A 427 9.21 2.56 -8.00
CA ILE A 427 9.15 3.99 -8.33
C ILE A 427 10.55 4.58 -8.45
N LEU A 428 10.78 5.32 -9.54
CA LEU A 428 12.01 6.05 -9.82
C LEU A 428 11.64 7.51 -10.10
N GLU A 429 11.71 8.33 -9.05
CA GLU A 429 11.41 9.76 -9.13
C GLU A 429 12.59 10.54 -8.53
N VAL A 430 12.90 11.68 -9.13
CA VAL A 430 13.91 12.62 -8.62
C VAL A 430 13.41 13.18 -7.29
N ASN A 431 14.31 13.24 -6.34
CA ASN A 431 14.09 13.79 -5.01
C ASN A 431 15.32 14.60 -4.58
N SER A 432 15.15 15.44 -3.57
CA SER A 432 16.24 16.24 -3.00
C SER A 432 15.93 16.60 -1.55
N ASP A 433 16.86 17.26 -0.86
CA ASP A 433 16.61 17.82 0.47
C ASP A 433 15.38 18.75 0.51
N GLY A 434 15.07 19.45 -0.59
CA GLY A 434 13.91 20.34 -0.68
C GLY A 434 12.64 19.69 -1.24
N GLU A 435 12.73 18.49 -1.82
CA GLU A 435 11.65 17.87 -2.59
C GLU A 435 11.49 16.39 -2.24
N THR A 436 10.35 16.06 -1.66
CA THR A 436 9.93 14.67 -1.42
C THR A 436 9.06 14.20 -2.58
N ALA A 437 9.49 13.12 -3.24
CA ALA A 437 8.74 12.56 -4.36
C ALA A 437 7.52 11.77 -3.87
N VAL A 438 6.46 11.71 -4.69
CA VAL A 438 5.14 11.23 -4.27
C VAL A 438 4.54 10.32 -5.32
N CYS A 439 4.36 9.06 -4.93
CA CYS A 439 3.83 8.04 -5.81
C CYS A 439 2.29 8.01 -5.79
N ASN A 440 1.68 8.22 -6.96
CA ASN A 440 0.23 8.19 -7.16
C ASN A 440 -0.13 7.01 -8.07
N LEU A 441 -0.79 5.99 -7.50
CA LEU A 441 -0.93 4.68 -8.14
C LEU A 441 -2.36 4.33 -8.51
N GLY A 442 -2.46 3.49 -9.54
CA GLY A 442 -3.59 2.64 -9.86
C GLY A 442 -3.14 1.50 -10.74
N SER A 443 -4.04 0.56 -11.03
CA SER A 443 -3.71 -0.65 -11.77
C SER A 443 -4.83 -1.02 -12.72
N VAL A 444 -4.46 -1.34 -13.96
CA VAL A 444 -5.35 -1.90 -14.96
C VAL A 444 -5.53 -3.39 -14.72
N ASN A 445 -6.76 -3.87 -14.79
CA ASN A 445 -7.05 -5.28 -14.68
C ASN A 445 -6.96 -5.94 -16.06
N LEU A 446 -5.78 -6.46 -16.40
CA LEU A 446 -5.54 -7.07 -17.72
C LEU A 446 -6.52 -8.23 -18.03
N ALA A 447 -7.01 -8.97 -17.03
CA ALA A 447 -7.97 -10.04 -17.23
C ALA A 447 -9.32 -9.53 -17.78
N ARG A 448 -9.70 -8.28 -17.49
CA ARG A 448 -10.91 -7.65 -18.05
C ARG A 448 -10.74 -7.17 -19.49
N HIS A 449 -9.53 -7.27 -20.03
CA HIS A 449 -9.19 -6.90 -21.40
C HIS A 449 -8.96 -8.14 -22.27
N VAL A 450 -9.37 -9.32 -21.81
CA VAL A 450 -9.33 -10.55 -22.60
C VAL A 450 -10.75 -10.99 -22.91
N SER A 451 -11.06 -11.15 -24.20
CA SER A 451 -12.36 -11.62 -24.69
C SER A 451 -12.17 -12.61 -25.83
N GLY A 452 -12.93 -13.71 -25.84
CA GLY A 452 -12.79 -14.75 -26.87
C GLY A 452 -11.39 -15.36 -26.97
N GLY A 453 -10.62 -15.35 -25.87
CA GLY A 453 -9.22 -15.81 -25.86
C GLY A 453 -8.21 -14.84 -26.48
N GLN A 454 -8.62 -13.63 -26.84
CA GLN A 454 -7.76 -12.59 -27.40
C GLN A 454 -7.69 -11.37 -26.49
N PHE A 455 -6.53 -10.69 -26.50
CA PHE A 455 -6.35 -9.44 -25.77
C PHE A 455 -6.89 -8.26 -26.59
N ASP A 456 -7.74 -7.44 -25.96
CA ASP A 456 -8.36 -6.25 -26.54
C ASP A 456 -7.50 -5.01 -26.24
N PHE A 457 -6.57 -4.73 -27.15
CA PHE A 457 -5.73 -3.53 -27.08
C PHE A 457 -6.53 -2.23 -27.31
N GLY A 458 -7.68 -2.31 -27.98
CA GLY A 458 -8.55 -1.14 -28.22
C GLY A 458 -9.27 -0.69 -26.96
N LYS A 459 -9.66 -1.63 -26.09
CA LYS A 459 -10.19 -1.34 -24.76
C LYS A 459 -9.12 -0.83 -23.78
N LEU A 460 -7.89 -1.31 -23.92
CA LEU A 460 -6.77 -0.89 -23.05
C LEU A 460 -6.33 0.56 -23.30
N ALA A 461 -6.34 0.98 -24.57
CA ALA A 461 -5.98 2.32 -25.01
C ALA A 461 -7.07 3.34 -24.65
#